data_AF-Q1J2E2-F1
#
_entry.id   AF-Q1J2E2-F1
#
_cell.length_a   1.000
_cell.length_b   1.000
_cell.length_c   1.000
_cell.angle_alpha   90.00
_cell.angle_beta   90.00
_cell.angle_gamma   90.00
#
_symmetry.space_group_name_H-M   'P 1'
#
loop_
_entity.id
_entity.type
_entity.pdbx_description
1 polymer ?
#
loop_
_entity_poly.entity_id
_entity_poly.type
_entity_poly.pdbx_seq_one_letter_code
_entity_poly.pdbx_strand_id
1 'polypeptide(L)' 'MQVHYAEARGETAKAGLRAFLQVLPTLPGFVGAELLVSPDQPELALIASRWEGSVPPLPVPAGVRAWVFEVLESR' A
#
# COMPACT_ATOMS: atom_id res chain seq x y z
N MET A 1 -0.58 2.38 15.93
CA MET A 1 -0.24 1.63 14.70
C MET A 1 -1.14 2.12 13.59
N GLN A 2 -0.58 2.33 12.41
CA GLN A 2 -1.35 2.76 11.24
C GLN A 2 -1.27 1.75 10.11
N VAL A 3 -2.31 1.73 9.27
CA VAL A 3 -2.37 0.95 8.04
C VAL A 3 -2.49 1.92 6.87
N HIS A 4 -1.70 1.68 5.84
CA HIS A 4 -1.77 2.41 4.58
C HIS A 4 -2.29 1.49 3.48
N TYR A 5 -3.22 1.99 2.68
CA TYR A 5 -3.72 1.32 1.49
C TYR A 5 -3.34 2.12 0.25
N ALA A 6 -2.87 1.44 -0.80
CA ALA A 6 -2.62 2.04 -2.11
C ALA A 6 -3.21 1.18 -3.23
N GLU A 7 -4.17 1.73 -3.98
CA GLU A 7 -4.93 1.06 -5.03
C GLU A 7 -4.53 1.57 -6.41
N ALA A 8 -4.30 0.65 -7.34
CA ALA A 8 -4.05 0.92 -8.74
C ALA A 8 -5.04 0.19 -9.64
N ARG A 9 -5.36 0.81 -10.79
CA ARG A 9 -6.14 0.19 -11.86
C ARG A 9 -5.34 0.15 -13.16
N GLY A 10 -5.30 -1.02 -13.80
CA GLY A 10 -4.59 -1.25 -15.05
C GLY A 10 -3.10 -1.62 -14.88
N GLU A 11 -2.53 -2.23 -15.92
CA GLU A 11 -1.21 -2.88 -15.83
C GLU A 11 -0.05 -1.89 -15.59
N THR A 12 -0.09 -0.69 -16.16
CA THR A 12 0.96 0.33 -15.93
C THR A 12 1.00 0.78 -14.47
N ALA A 13 -0.17 1.07 -13.87
CA ALA A 13 -0.25 1.51 -12.48
C ALA A 13 0.11 0.36 -11.51
N LYS A 14 -0.21 -0.89 -11.87
CA LYS A 14 0.20 -2.10 -11.13
C LYS A 14 1.71 -2.31 -11.12
N ALA A 15 2.41 -2.03 -12.22
CA ALA A 15 3.88 -2.02 -12.22
C ALA A 15 4.44 -0.96 -11.25
N GLY A 16 3.79 0.21 -11.18
CA GLY A 16 4.07 1.26 -10.21
C GLY A 16 3.91 0.77 -8.76
N LEU A 17 2.82 0.08 -8.43
CA LEU A 17 2.64 -0.52 -7.09
C LEU A 17 3.73 -1.54 -6.76
N ARG A 18 4.13 -2.40 -7.71
CA ARG A 18 5.22 -3.36 -7.47
C ARG A 18 6.52 -2.66 -7.11
N ALA A 19 6.90 -1.62 -7.84
CA ALA A 19 8.09 -0.84 -7.53
C ALA A 19 7.96 -0.13 -6.18
N PHE A 20 6.80 0.45 -5.90
CA PHE A 20 6.49 1.11 -4.63
C PHE A 20 6.59 0.14 -3.44
N LEU A 21 6.09 -1.10 -3.58
CA LEU A 21 6.20 -2.15 -2.55
C LEU A 21 7.66 -2.42 -2.15
N GLN A 22 8.58 -2.44 -3.13
CA GLN A 22 10.00 -2.70 -2.86
C GLN A 22 10.67 -1.59 -2.03
N VAL A 23 10.11 -0.38 -2.05
CA VAL A 23 10.65 0.77 -1.29
C VAL A 23 10.15 0.77 0.16
N LEU A 24 8.96 0.23 0.44
CA LEU A 24 8.37 0.34 1.78
C LEU A 24 9.25 -0.21 2.91
N PRO A 25 9.95 -1.36 2.76
CA PRO A 25 10.82 -1.88 3.81
C PRO A 25 12.01 -1.00 4.17
N THR A 26 12.39 -0.04 3.33
CA THR A 26 13.50 0.88 3.61
C THR A 26 13.07 2.08 4.46
N LEU A 27 11.78 2.21 4.76
CA LEU A 27 11.22 3.36 5.45
C LEU A 27 11.08 3.08 6.96
N PRO A 28 11.32 4.11 7.82
CA PRO A 28 11.23 3.95 9.26
C PRO A 28 9.80 3.59 9.68
N GLY A 29 9.70 2.68 10.65
CA GLY A 29 8.43 2.21 11.18
C GLY A 29 7.70 1.20 10.30
N PHE A 30 8.26 0.76 9.17
CA PHE A 30 7.64 -0.30 8.36
C PHE A 30 7.58 -1.63 9.13
N VAL A 31 6.40 -2.24 9.20
CA VAL A 31 6.18 -3.54 9.85
C VAL A 31 6.03 -4.66 8.82
N GLY A 32 5.30 -4.40 7.74
CA GLY A 32 5.01 -5.39 6.71
C GLY A 32 4.04 -4.87 5.66
N ALA A 33 3.95 -5.54 4.52
CA ALA A 33 2.99 -5.22 3.48
C ALA A 33 2.69 -6.41 2.58
N GLU A 34 1.47 -6.43 2.04
CA GLU A 34 1.05 -7.35 0.99
C GLU A 34 0.68 -6.58 -0.29
N LEU A 35 0.99 -7.17 -1.45
CA LEU A 35 0.38 -6.78 -2.73
C LEU A 35 -0.71 -7.79 -3.08
N LEU A 36 -1.92 -7.28 -3.22
CA LEU A 36 -3.15 -8.00 -3.41
C LEU A 36 -3.72 -7.71 -4.80
N VAL A 37 -4.45 -8.69 -5.34
CA VAL A 37 -5.27 -8.53 -6.54
C VAL A 37 -6.68 -9.00 -6.23
N SER A 38 -7.68 -8.43 -6.88
CA SER A 38 -9.07 -8.86 -6.72
C SER A 38 -9.44 -9.86 -7.81
N PRO A 39 -9.85 -11.10 -7.49
CA PRO A 39 -10.32 -12.06 -8.49
C PRO A 39 -11.54 -11.54 -9.26
N ASP A 40 -12.42 -10.80 -8.60
CA ASP A 40 -13.63 -10.23 -9.19
C ASP A 40 -13.38 -8.91 -9.93
N GLN A 41 -12.19 -8.32 -9.77
CA GLN A 41 -11.76 -7.10 -10.47
C GLN A 41 -10.30 -7.27 -10.95
N PRO A 42 -10.07 -7.99 -12.08
CA PRO A 42 -8.73 -8.40 -12.51
C PRO A 42 -7.74 -7.25 -12.79
N GLU A 43 -8.29 -6.08 -13.11
CA GLU A 43 -7.56 -4.85 -13.36
C GLU A 43 -7.17 -4.08 -12.07
N LEU A 44 -7.68 -4.49 -10.91
CA LEU A 44 -7.45 -3.83 -9.63
C LEU A 44 -6.34 -4.53 -8.84
N ALA A 45 -5.38 -3.74 -8.37
CA ALA A 45 -4.34 -4.17 -7.45
C ALA A 45 -4.29 -3.23 -6.24
N LEU A 46 -3.97 -3.78 -5.07
CA LEU A 46 -3.97 -3.07 -3.79
C LEU A 46 -2.72 -3.42 -3.00
N ILE A 47 -2.05 -2.44 -2.41
CA ILE A 47 -1.09 -2.67 -1.33
C ILE A 47 -1.77 -2.37 -0.01
N ALA A 48 -1.66 -3.27 0.95
CA ALA A 48 -1.93 -3.03 2.36
C ALA A 48 -0.58 -3.04 3.09
N SER A 49 -0.21 -1.96 3.77
CA SER A 49 1.04 -1.88 4.55
C SER A 49 0.80 -1.42 5.98
N ARG A 50 1.52 -2.02 6.92
CA ARG A 50 1.44 -1.78 8.36
C ARG A 50 2.65 -1.01 8.84
N TRP A 51 2.40 -0.07 9.76
CA TRP A 51 3.40 0.85 10.26
C TRP A 51 3.33 1.01 11.79
N GLU A 52 4.49 0.93 12.42
CA GLU A 52 4.70 1.34 13.80
C GLU A 52 4.63 2.87 13.86
N GLY A 53 3.72 3.40 14.69
CA GLY A 53 3.46 4.84 14.74
C GLY A 53 2.78 5.40 13.49
N SER A 54 3.21 6.59 13.08
CA SER A 54 2.66 7.33 11.94
C SER A 54 3.28 6.90 10.61
N VAL A 55 2.46 6.73 9.57
CA VAL A 55 2.94 6.50 8.21
C VAL A 55 3.72 7.75 7.74
N PRO A 56 4.98 7.61 7.29
CA PRO A 56 5.73 8.74 6.75
C PRO A 56 5.10 9.24 5.44
N PRO A 57 5.44 10.43 4.93
CA PRO A 57 5.01 10.85 3.60
C PRO A 57 5.45 9.83 2.55
N LEU A 58 4.49 9.22 1.85
CA LEU A 58 4.75 8.23 0.81
C LEU A 58 4.57 8.86 -0.58
N PRO A 59 5.57 8.79 -1.48
CA PRO A 59 5.43 9.24 -2.86
C PRO A 59 4.64 8.20 -3.66
N VAL A 60 3.32 8.25 -3.52
CA VAL A 60 2.40 7.35 -4.20
C VAL A 60 2.51 7.51 -5.72
N PRO A 61 2.64 6.42 -6.51
CA PRO A 61 2.80 6.52 -7.95
C PRO A 61 1.61 7.20 -8.66
N ALA A 62 1.84 7.74 -9.85
CA ALA A 62 0.77 8.32 -10.66
C ALA A 62 -0.34 7.29 -10.96
N GLY A 63 -1.60 7.72 -10.87
CA GLY A 63 -2.76 6.84 -11.09
C GLY A 63 -3.09 5.91 -9.91
N VAL A 64 -2.37 6.03 -8.79
CA VAL A 64 -2.64 5.28 -7.56
C VAL A 64 -3.40 6.16 -6.58
N ARG A 65 -4.46 5.61 -5.98
CA ARG A 65 -5.19 6.23 -4.87
C ARG A 65 -4.70 5.64 -3.56
N ALA A 66 -4.57 6.47 -2.52
CA ALA A 66 -4.03 6.01 -1.26
C ALA A 66 -4.73 6.62 -0.05
N TRP A 67 -4.72 5.88 1.05
CA TRP A 67 -5.36 6.24 2.31
C TRP A 67 -4.55 5.72 3.49
N VAL A 68 -4.66 6.40 4.63
CA VAL A 68 -4.07 5.99 5.91
C VAL A 68 -5.18 5.88 6.95
N PHE A 69 -5.13 4.82 7.73
CA PHE A 69 -6.09 4.52 8.79
C PHE A 69 -5.36 4.22 10.09
N GLU A 70 -5.98 4.64 11.20
CA GLU A 70 -5.55 4.22 12.53
C GLU A 70 -6.18 2.86 12.88
N VAL A 71 -5.36 1.97 13.43
CA VAL A 71 -5.85 0.67 13.91
C VAL A 71 -6.45 0.85 15.29
N LEU A 72 -7.77 0.67 15.40
CA LEU A 72 -8.47 0.68 16.69
C LEU A 72 -8.36 -0.66 17.42
N GLU A 73 -8.26 -1.77 16.67
CA GLU A 73 -8.21 -3.12 17.22
C GLU A 73 -7.45 -4.07 16.27
N SER A 74 -6.66 -4.99 16.83
CA SER A 74 -5.97 -6.07 16.11
C SER A 74 -6.08 -7.38 16.88
N ARG A 75 -6.01 -8.50 16.16
CA ARG A 75 -6.05 -9.86 16.69
C ARG A 75 -4.92 -10.68 16.08
#